data_AF-A0A2U1MGA9-F1
#
_entry.id   AF-A0A2U1MGA9-F1
#
_cell.length_a   1.000
_cell.length_b   1.000
_cell.length_c   1.000
_cell.angle_alpha   90.00
_cell.angle_beta   90.00
_cell.angle_gamma   90.00
#
_symmetry.space_group_name_H-M   'P 1'
#
loop_
_entity.id
_entity.type
_entity.pdbx_description
1 polymer ?
#
loop_
_entity_poly.entity_id
_entity_poly.type
_entity_poly.pdbx_seq_one_letter_code
_entity_poly.pdbx_strand_id
1 'polypeptide(L)'
;MLRRTPALQHALRLRLMSVGPNDDGQNDEEVQGGGGGEGVIERFPAVQDPPDVENLAHGGLNASTSSGSTRQAFGRRTPGGPSGSSEPFIPSWNLTAGASLNDAEACREMMVHLPPPSVRAEQVSLTDYQATQRAWFELARCSLAQADALQRFENLSYHYAQLYQAHQACGASVERLTTVEASLAKERRVVEGLTKANHELHQQHQGCSGREADLAEQLSLANKEKEELSSQNLEQSNRIKQLEDLLAGKEASLEESERKSAGLAKEVEKLTVASSQAEILRHNYVRQLIPTVIKRFRESDEYQMAWAGVFNAALDAGWLAGLKLGRSEEEVAAYVAGNANFDMAGVESFRADYDEMFVRPFPYIERVASSFRLPLADIMNILPAGEENTVGAGASGQNPSEPTTTSQDP
;
A
#
# COMPACT_ATOMS: atom_id res chain seq x y z
N MET A 1 49.03 2.14 -18.73
CA MET A 1 49.01 2.60 -17.32
C MET A 1 47.90 1.82 -16.63
N LEU A 2 48.09 1.02 -15.56
CA LEU A 2 48.52 1.36 -14.18
C LEU A 2 47.55 2.37 -13.55
N ARG A 3 46.83 2.13 -12.43
CA ARG A 3 46.76 1.02 -11.43
C ARG A 3 45.28 0.75 -11.05
N ARG A 4 44.80 -0.46 -10.75
CA ARG A 4 44.80 -1.22 -9.47
C ARG A 4 44.37 -0.45 -8.19
N THR A 5 43.07 -0.58 -7.82
CA THR A 5 42.50 -1.25 -6.58
C THR A 5 43.03 -0.97 -5.16
N PRO A 6 42.30 -1.27 -4.04
CA PRO A 6 40.86 -1.62 -3.81
C PRO A 6 40.24 -0.92 -2.53
N ALA A 7 39.30 -1.60 -1.84
CA ALA A 7 38.84 -1.45 -0.43
C ALA A 7 37.77 -0.36 -0.15
N LEU A 8 36.71 -0.53 0.67
CA LEU A 8 36.06 -1.62 1.48
C LEU A 8 34.60 -1.10 1.81
N GLN A 9 33.55 -1.79 2.30
CA GLN A 9 33.30 -3.16 2.82
C GLN A 9 31.79 -3.59 2.73
N HIS A 10 31.30 -4.36 3.72
CA HIS A 10 29.96 -4.86 4.08
C HIS A 10 28.75 -3.91 4.00
N ALA A 11 27.49 -4.37 3.86
CA ALA A 11 26.87 -5.69 3.56
C ALA A 11 25.34 -5.43 3.28
N LEU A 12 24.33 -6.33 3.32
CA LEU A 12 24.17 -7.76 3.70
C LEU A 12 22.89 -8.30 3.02
N ARG A 13 22.86 -9.55 2.52
CA ARG A 13 21.63 -10.21 2.01
C ARG A 13 21.76 -11.74 2.02
N LEU A 14 20.59 -12.42 2.03
CA LEU A 14 20.33 -13.88 1.95
C LEU A 14 20.64 -14.67 3.25
N ARG A 15 19.82 -15.60 3.79
CA ARG A 15 18.63 -16.40 3.36
C ARG A 15 18.91 -17.80 2.79
N LEU A 16 18.78 -18.82 3.65
CA LEU A 16 18.41 -20.23 3.42
C LEU A 16 17.63 -20.67 4.69
N MET A 17 16.41 -21.22 4.71
CA MET A 17 15.74 -22.34 4.02
C MET A 17 15.93 -23.72 4.68
N SER A 18 14.83 -24.20 5.30
CA SER A 18 14.44 -25.59 5.57
C SER A 18 12.91 -25.55 5.80
N VAL A 19 12.06 -26.08 4.91
CA VAL A 19 11.54 -27.47 4.84
C VAL A 19 10.75 -27.88 6.10
N GLY A 20 9.44 -28.15 5.93
CA GLY A 20 8.45 -28.57 6.97
C GLY A 20 8.26 -30.11 7.03
N PRO A 21 7.04 -30.67 7.19
CA PRO A 21 5.69 -30.07 7.20
C PRO A 21 4.79 -30.53 8.40
N ASN A 22 3.50 -30.16 8.36
CA ASN A 22 2.25 -30.79 8.87
C ASN A 22 1.17 -29.68 8.83
N ASP A 23 -0.02 -29.76 8.22
CA ASP A 23 -1.06 -30.81 8.02
C ASP A 23 -2.17 -30.76 9.09
N ASP A 24 -3.40 -31.14 8.70
CA ASP A 24 -4.72 -30.90 9.33
C ASP A 24 -5.15 -29.40 9.43
N GLY A 25 -6.38 -28.98 9.11
CA GLY A 25 -7.49 -29.65 8.42
C GLY A 25 -8.88 -29.04 8.75
N GLN A 26 -9.75 -28.88 7.72
CA GLN A 26 -11.23 -28.80 7.82
C GLN A 26 -11.86 -27.55 8.51
N ASN A 27 -13.05 -27.03 8.14
CA ASN A 27 -14.08 -27.38 7.13
C ASN A 27 -14.86 -26.12 6.67
N ASP A 28 -15.81 -26.33 5.75
CA ASP A 28 -16.78 -25.43 5.08
C ASP A 28 -17.81 -24.75 6.04
N GLU A 29 -18.86 -23.98 5.66
CA GLU A 29 -19.82 -24.13 4.54
C GLU A 29 -20.67 -22.83 4.23
N GLU A 30 -21.70 -22.97 3.39
CA GLU A 30 -22.59 -22.02 2.68
C GLU A 30 -23.29 -20.89 3.52
N VAL A 31 -23.83 -19.76 3.00
CA VAL A 31 -24.39 -19.29 1.70
C VAL A 31 -25.93 -19.47 1.52
N GLN A 32 -26.62 -18.41 1.03
CA GLN A 32 -28.09 -18.23 0.79
C GLN A 32 -28.99 -18.10 2.06
N GLY A 33 -30.16 -17.43 2.03
CA GLY A 33 -30.73 -16.53 0.99
C GLY A 33 -32.23 -16.18 1.18
N GLY A 34 -32.60 -14.89 1.08
CA GLY A 34 -33.99 -14.38 1.10
C GLY A 34 -34.62 -14.17 2.50
N GLY A 35 -35.69 -13.37 2.69
CA GLY A 35 -36.35 -12.43 1.76
C GLY A 35 -37.69 -11.86 2.31
N GLY A 36 -37.88 -10.53 2.24
CA GLY A 36 -39.08 -9.80 2.73
C GLY A 36 -39.09 -9.51 4.24
N GLY A 37 -39.83 -8.53 4.77
CA GLY A 37 -40.63 -7.47 4.12
C GLY A 37 -41.28 -6.53 5.16
N GLU A 38 -41.38 -5.23 4.83
CA GLU A 38 -42.12 -4.12 5.50
C GLU A 38 -42.28 -4.11 7.05
N GLY A 39 -41.69 -3.10 7.70
CA GLY A 39 -41.94 -2.78 9.12
C GLY A 39 -41.48 -1.37 9.49
N VAL A 40 -42.41 -0.50 9.89
CA VAL A 40 -42.16 0.93 10.20
C VAL A 40 -41.64 1.11 11.65
N ILE A 41 -41.06 2.29 11.92
CA ILE A 41 -40.64 2.89 13.21
C ILE A 41 -39.13 2.74 13.51
N GLU A 42 -38.37 3.77 13.13
CA GLU A 42 -37.07 4.05 13.75
C GLU A 42 -37.26 4.42 15.23
N ARG A 43 -36.38 3.92 16.11
CA ARG A 43 -36.47 4.16 17.55
C ARG A 43 -35.09 4.31 18.20
N PHE A 44 -34.48 5.49 18.01
CA PHE A 44 -33.25 5.86 18.72
C PHE A 44 -33.47 5.91 20.25
N PRO A 45 -32.60 5.29 21.06
CA PRO A 45 -32.65 5.42 22.52
C PRO A 45 -31.92 6.69 23.00
N ALA A 46 -32.69 7.59 23.60
CA ALA A 46 -32.32 8.58 24.62
C ALA A 46 -30.85 9.03 24.76
N VAL A 47 -30.58 10.28 24.34
CA VAL A 47 -29.74 11.19 25.14
C VAL A 47 -30.60 11.73 26.28
N GLN A 48 -30.03 11.92 27.48
CA GLN A 48 -30.76 12.48 28.64
C GLN A 48 -30.51 13.98 28.79
N ASP A 49 -31.60 14.72 29.04
CA ASP A 49 -31.58 16.17 29.27
C ASP A 49 -31.14 16.53 30.71
N PRO A 50 -30.47 17.68 30.88
CA PRO A 50 -30.77 18.67 31.92
C PRO A 50 -31.76 19.73 31.36
N PRO A 51 -32.52 20.46 32.21
CA PRO A 51 -32.27 20.73 33.62
C PRO A 51 -33.48 20.45 34.53
N ASP A 52 -33.38 20.83 35.81
CA ASP A 52 -34.55 21.35 36.54
C ASP A 52 -34.12 22.43 37.56
N VAL A 53 -35.07 23.27 37.98
CA VAL A 53 -34.84 24.48 38.79
C VAL A 53 -35.88 24.57 39.92
N GLU A 54 -35.48 25.14 41.07
CA GLU A 54 -36.32 25.40 42.26
C GLU A 54 -36.80 24.13 43.03
N ASN A 55 -37.12 24.16 44.33
CA ASN A 55 -37.27 25.30 45.25
C ASN A 55 -37.00 24.97 46.75
N LEU A 56 -36.86 26.05 47.54
CA LEU A 56 -37.21 26.20 48.98
C LEU A 56 -36.61 25.31 50.10
N ALA A 57 -35.76 25.99 50.89
CA ALA A 57 -36.04 26.41 52.29
C ALA A 57 -35.34 25.74 53.52
N HIS A 58 -34.94 26.63 54.44
CA HIS A 58 -34.52 26.44 55.84
C HIS A 58 -33.22 25.63 56.09
N GLY A 59 -32.34 26.02 57.02
CA GLY A 59 -32.30 27.22 57.87
C GLY A 59 -31.13 27.14 58.87
N GLY A 60 -30.78 28.25 59.53
CA GLY A 60 -29.73 28.26 60.56
C GLY A 60 -29.10 29.64 60.78
N LEU A 61 -29.37 30.24 61.94
CA LEU A 61 -28.75 31.50 62.37
C LEU A 61 -27.46 31.22 63.16
N ASN A 62 -26.44 32.06 63.00
CA ASN A 62 -25.51 32.42 64.09
C ASN A 62 -24.57 33.57 63.66
N ALA A 63 -24.73 34.75 64.27
CA ALA A 63 -23.76 35.84 64.21
C ALA A 63 -23.92 36.70 65.47
N SER A 64 -22.96 36.59 66.40
CA SER A 64 -23.01 37.26 67.70
C SER A 64 -22.11 38.49 67.73
N THR A 65 -22.69 39.68 67.85
CA THR A 65 -21.98 40.89 68.27
C THR A 65 -22.79 41.62 69.35
N SER A 66 -22.18 41.80 70.51
CA SER A 66 -22.77 42.55 71.63
C SER A 66 -22.32 44.02 71.59
N SER A 67 -23.22 44.93 71.94
CA SER A 67 -22.89 46.34 72.20
C SER A 67 -23.75 46.83 73.35
N GLY A 68 -23.11 47.07 74.50
CA GLY A 68 -23.79 47.48 75.73
C GLY A 68 -24.28 48.93 75.64
N SER A 69 -25.56 49.16 75.94
CA SER A 69 -26.16 50.50 75.96
C SER A 69 -26.22 51.04 77.39
N THR A 70 -25.32 51.98 77.71
CA THR A 70 -25.34 52.71 78.98
C THR A 70 -26.27 53.93 78.88
N ARG A 71 -27.28 54.03 79.75
CA ARG A 71 -27.95 55.30 80.06
C ARG A 71 -28.07 55.52 81.56
N GLN A 72 -27.79 56.76 81.95
CA GLN A 72 -27.76 57.22 83.35
C GLN A 72 -29.17 57.61 83.82
N ALA A 73 -29.45 57.41 85.11
CA ALA A 73 -30.63 57.96 85.76
C ALA A 73 -30.34 59.37 86.30
N PHE A 74 -31.26 60.31 86.08
CA PHE A 74 -31.21 61.64 86.71
C PHE A 74 -31.98 61.64 88.03
N GLY A 75 -31.32 62.03 89.12
CA GLY A 75 -31.94 62.11 90.45
C GLY A 75 -32.77 63.38 90.65
N ARG A 76 -33.88 63.26 91.39
CA ARG A 76 -34.74 64.39 91.80
C ARG A 76 -34.50 64.71 93.28
N ARG A 77 -34.29 65.99 93.63
CA ARG A 77 -34.10 66.45 95.01
C ARG A 77 -35.43 66.91 95.63
N THR A 78 -35.56 66.79 96.94
CA THR A 78 -36.59 67.45 97.77
C THR A 78 -35.97 68.02 99.05
N PRO A 79 -35.95 69.34 99.26
CA PRO A 79 -36.16 69.93 100.59
C PRO A 79 -37.66 69.80 100.96
N GLY A 80 -38.12 69.97 102.19
CA GLY A 80 -37.46 70.43 103.42
C GLY A 80 -38.46 71.27 104.23
N GLY A 81 -38.66 70.96 105.52
CA GLY A 81 -39.60 71.70 106.39
C GLY A 81 -39.13 73.12 106.75
N PRO A 82 -39.89 73.89 107.58
CA PRO A 82 -40.36 73.39 108.88
C PRO A 82 -41.79 73.83 109.31
N SER A 83 -42.12 73.49 110.56
CA SER A 83 -43.37 73.76 111.29
C SER A 83 -43.86 75.21 111.35
N GLY A 84 -45.17 75.38 111.49
CA GLY A 84 -45.83 76.59 111.99
C GLY A 84 -47.26 76.27 112.45
N SER A 85 -47.47 76.20 113.77
CA SER A 85 -48.73 75.73 114.35
C SER A 85 -49.81 76.82 114.46
N SER A 86 -50.90 76.65 113.72
CA SER A 86 -52.24 77.14 114.05
C SER A 86 -53.21 76.04 113.64
N GLU A 87 -54.25 75.76 114.43
CA GLU A 87 -55.14 74.62 114.18
C GLU A 87 -55.83 74.76 112.82
N PRO A 88 -55.55 73.85 111.85
CA PRO A 88 -56.08 74.00 110.52
C PRO A 88 -57.57 73.67 110.50
N PHE A 89 -58.39 74.67 110.17
CA PHE A 89 -59.80 74.51 109.84
C PHE A 89 -60.00 73.29 108.91
N ILE A 90 -60.67 72.25 109.43
CA ILE A 90 -60.96 71.02 108.69
C ILE A 90 -62.33 71.18 108.02
N PRO A 91 -62.41 71.31 106.68
CA PRO A 91 -63.69 71.26 105.97
C PRO A 91 -64.19 69.80 105.92
N SER A 92 -65.49 69.60 105.75
CA SER A 92 -66.04 68.29 105.42
C SER A 92 -65.83 67.97 103.94
N TRP A 93 -64.77 67.22 103.61
CA TRP A 93 -64.51 66.72 102.26
C TRP A 93 -65.20 65.37 102.05
N ASN A 94 -65.87 65.18 100.90
CA ASN A 94 -66.47 63.90 100.50
C ASN A 94 -65.53 63.03 99.65
N LEU A 95 -64.24 63.38 99.55
CA LEU A 95 -63.24 62.55 98.87
C LEU A 95 -62.87 61.33 99.71
N THR A 96 -63.11 60.14 99.17
CA THR A 96 -62.66 58.88 99.76
C THR A 96 -61.14 58.73 99.66
N ALA A 97 -60.54 58.13 100.68
CA ALA A 97 -59.10 57.92 100.78
C ALA A 97 -58.61 56.88 99.75
N GLY A 98 -58.37 57.34 98.52
CA GLY A 98 -57.98 56.52 97.37
C GLY A 98 -57.86 57.27 96.04
N ALA A 99 -58.30 58.54 95.96
CA ALA A 99 -58.15 59.36 94.76
C ALA A 99 -56.67 59.52 94.36
N SER A 100 -56.35 59.12 93.12
CA SER A 100 -54.99 59.18 92.57
C SER A 100 -54.72 60.54 91.94
N LEU A 101 -53.52 61.09 92.16
CA LEU A 101 -53.05 62.34 91.53
C LEU A 101 -52.89 62.24 89.99
N ASN A 102 -53.10 61.06 89.40
CA ASN A 102 -53.13 60.88 87.95
C ASN A 102 -54.54 60.98 87.34
N ASP A 103 -55.58 61.13 88.17
CA ASP A 103 -56.95 61.40 87.69
C ASP A 103 -57.17 62.91 87.45
N ALA A 104 -57.74 63.22 86.28
CA ALA A 104 -58.05 64.56 85.85
C ALA A 104 -59.28 65.17 86.58
N GLU A 105 -60.18 64.35 87.13
CA GLU A 105 -61.28 64.84 87.99
C GLU A 105 -60.79 65.09 89.41
N ALA A 106 -60.04 64.16 90.02
CA ALA A 106 -59.37 64.38 91.30
C ALA A 106 -58.46 65.63 91.31
N CYS A 107 -57.65 65.84 90.26
CA CYS A 107 -56.85 67.07 90.14
C CYS A 107 -57.71 68.33 89.97
N ARG A 108 -58.88 68.22 89.34
CA ARG A 108 -59.81 69.34 89.15
C ARG A 108 -60.49 69.74 90.47
N GLU A 109 -61.00 68.78 91.25
CA GLU A 109 -61.51 69.06 92.60
C GLU A 109 -60.41 69.63 93.50
N MET A 110 -59.21 69.05 93.46
CA MET A 110 -58.10 69.51 94.30
C MET A 110 -57.70 70.97 93.99
N MET A 111 -57.68 71.39 92.71
CA MET A 111 -57.45 72.79 92.34
C MET A 111 -58.63 73.72 92.71
N VAL A 112 -59.87 73.23 92.65
CA VAL A 112 -61.06 74.02 93.04
C VAL A 112 -61.13 74.25 94.56
N HIS A 113 -60.66 73.28 95.37
CA HIS A 113 -60.82 73.30 96.83
C HIS A 113 -59.54 73.62 97.63
N LEU A 114 -58.36 73.69 97.02
CA LEU A 114 -57.11 74.12 97.68
C LEU A 114 -56.44 75.35 97.03
N PRO A 115 -57.06 76.55 97.08
CA PRO A 115 -56.32 77.78 96.88
C PRO A 115 -55.26 77.93 98.01
N PRO A 116 -53.98 78.21 97.71
CA PRO A 116 -52.98 78.54 98.73
C PRO A 116 -53.43 79.70 99.62
N PRO A 117 -52.92 79.84 100.87
CA PRO A 117 -53.35 80.90 101.79
C PRO A 117 -53.26 82.32 101.23
N SER A 118 -52.25 82.60 100.40
CA SER A 118 -52.12 83.87 99.65
C SER A 118 -53.26 84.08 98.64
N VAL A 119 -53.59 83.05 97.85
CA VAL A 119 -54.70 83.11 96.88
C VAL A 119 -56.05 83.21 97.60
N ARG A 120 -56.20 82.59 98.78
CA ARG A 120 -57.40 82.75 99.62
C ARG A 120 -57.55 84.17 100.16
N ALA A 121 -56.46 84.87 100.45
CA ALA A 121 -56.51 86.28 100.85
C ALA A 121 -56.97 87.20 99.70
N GLU A 122 -56.50 86.97 98.48
CA GLU A 122 -56.96 87.71 97.29
C GLU A 122 -58.39 87.32 96.87
N GLN A 123 -58.79 86.04 97.01
CA GLN A 123 -60.17 85.63 96.76
C GLN A 123 -61.20 86.31 97.67
N VAL A 124 -60.81 86.75 98.88
CA VAL A 124 -61.69 87.52 99.77
C VAL A 124 -61.82 89.00 99.34
N SER A 125 -60.87 89.55 98.59
CA SER A 125 -60.98 90.90 97.99
C SER A 125 -61.64 90.90 96.61
N LEU A 126 -61.70 89.76 95.93
CA LEU A 126 -62.38 89.57 94.64
C LEU A 126 -63.88 89.32 94.82
N THR A 127 -64.68 90.39 94.73
CA THR A 127 -66.15 90.33 94.89
C THR A 127 -66.90 89.61 93.76
N ASP A 128 -66.26 89.30 92.62
CA ASP A 128 -66.83 88.47 91.55
C ASP A 128 -66.29 87.03 91.58
N TYR A 129 -67.06 86.15 92.21
CA TYR A 129 -66.84 84.70 92.22
C TYR A 129 -66.75 84.08 90.80
N GLN A 130 -67.47 84.62 89.80
CA GLN A 130 -67.42 84.09 88.44
C GLN A 130 -66.08 84.39 87.75
N ALA A 131 -65.48 85.56 87.99
CA ALA A 131 -64.15 85.89 87.49
C ALA A 131 -63.10 84.89 88.03
N THR A 132 -63.13 84.61 89.33
CA THR A 132 -62.27 83.61 89.96
C THR A 132 -62.49 82.21 89.38
N GLN A 133 -63.75 81.78 89.19
CA GLN A 133 -64.06 80.46 88.63
C GLN A 133 -63.56 80.33 87.17
N ARG A 134 -63.73 81.38 86.35
CA ARG A 134 -63.20 81.42 84.98
C ARG A 134 -61.67 81.32 84.95
N ALA A 135 -60.97 82.03 85.85
CA ALA A 135 -59.51 81.99 85.93
C ALA A 135 -58.97 80.57 86.24
N TRP A 136 -59.63 79.83 87.14
CA TRP A 136 -59.25 78.44 87.43
C TRP A 136 -59.58 77.47 86.28
N PHE A 137 -60.71 77.64 85.58
CA PHE A 137 -60.99 76.87 84.36
C PHE A 137 -59.97 77.14 83.25
N GLU A 138 -59.56 78.39 83.05
CA GLU A 138 -58.53 78.75 82.08
C GLU A 138 -57.15 78.20 82.47
N LEU A 139 -56.77 78.23 83.76
CA LEU A 139 -55.54 77.59 84.22
C LEU A 139 -55.55 76.08 83.94
N ALA A 140 -56.66 75.38 84.23
CA ALA A 140 -56.81 73.97 83.93
C ALA A 140 -56.76 73.68 82.42
N ARG A 141 -57.36 74.54 81.59
CA ARG A 141 -57.34 74.46 80.12
C ARG A 141 -55.92 74.65 79.57
N CYS A 142 -55.16 75.60 80.11
CA CYS A 142 -53.77 75.84 79.76
C CYS A 142 -52.84 74.68 80.19
N SER A 143 -53.02 74.14 81.39
CA SER A 143 -52.26 72.95 81.85
C SER A 143 -52.52 71.72 80.98
N LEU A 144 -53.77 71.49 80.56
CA LEU A 144 -54.12 70.40 79.65
C LEU A 144 -53.50 70.60 78.25
N ALA A 145 -53.54 71.83 77.72
CA ALA A 145 -52.89 72.17 76.46
C ALA A 145 -51.35 72.03 76.53
N GLN A 146 -50.74 72.30 77.69
CA GLN A 146 -49.31 72.08 77.92
C GLN A 146 -48.97 70.59 77.99
N ALA A 147 -49.83 69.75 78.58
CA ALA A 147 -49.64 68.29 78.59
C ALA A 147 -49.73 67.69 77.17
N ASP A 148 -50.73 68.09 76.39
CA ASP A 148 -50.87 67.71 74.97
C ASP A 148 -49.66 68.18 74.14
N ALA A 149 -49.18 69.41 74.35
CA ALA A 149 -47.98 69.90 73.68
C ALA A 149 -46.71 69.09 74.02
N LEU A 150 -46.55 68.66 75.29
CA LEU A 150 -45.45 67.79 75.71
C LEU A 150 -45.57 66.39 75.09
N GLN A 151 -46.75 65.78 75.10
CA GLN A 151 -46.97 64.46 74.50
C GLN A 151 -46.75 64.47 72.97
N ARG A 152 -47.13 65.55 72.29
CA ARG A 152 -46.78 65.78 70.87
C ARG A 152 -45.27 65.92 70.65
N PHE A 153 -44.55 66.56 71.58
CA PHE A 153 -43.09 66.68 71.50
C PHE A 153 -42.38 65.34 71.73
N GLU A 154 -42.87 64.50 72.65
CA GLU A 154 -42.37 63.13 72.84
C GLU A 154 -42.61 62.26 71.60
N ASN A 155 -43.82 62.29 71.03
CA ASN A 155 -44.14 61.59 69.78
C ASN A 155 -43.28 62.09 68.61
N LEU A 156 -43.06 63.40 68.47
CA LEU A 156 -42.18 63.98 67.45
C LEU A 156 -40.73 63.52 67.65
N SER A 157 -40.24 63.48 68.89
CA SER A 157 -38.89 63.00 69.22
C SER A 157 -38.71 61.52 68.88
N TYR A 158 -39.75 60.70 69.14
CA TYR A 158 -39.77 59.29 68.78
C TYR A 158 -39.77 59.07 67.26
N HIS A 159 -40.62 59.76 66.51
CA HIS A 159 -40.64 59.68 65.05
C HIS A 159 -39.37 60.23 64.40
N TYR A 160 -38.75 61.26 64.97
CA TYR A 160 -37.45 61.74 64.50
C TYR A 160 -36.34 60.69 64.71
N ALA A 161 -36.35 59.97 65.84
CA ALA A 161 -35.41 58.86 66.08
C ALA A 161 -35.64 57.68 65.10
N GLN A 162 -36.90 57.33 64.80
CA GLN A 162 -37.24 56.34 63.77
C GLN A 162 -36.75 56.77 62.38
N LEU A 163 -37.02 58.02 61.98
CA LEU A 163 -36.60 58.56 60.69
C LEU A 163 -35.08 58.61 60.55
N TYR A 164 -34.36 58.97 61.62
CA TYR A 164 -32.90 58.96 61.66
C TYR A 164 -32.32 57.55 61.51
N GLN A 165 -32.89 56.55 62.20
CA GLN A 165 -32.50 55.14 62.05
C GLN A 165 -32.78 54.62 60.64
N ALA A 166 -33.94 54.94 60.05
CA ALA A 166 -34.27 54.59 58.68
C ALA A 166 -33.29 55.24 57.68
N HIS A 167 -32.92 56.51 57.88
CA HIS A 167 -31.95 57.21 57.04
C HIS A 167 -30.53 56.61 57.14
N GLN A 168 -30.09 56.21 58.34
CA GLN A 168 -28.84 55.46 58.51
C GLN A 168 -28.88 54.09 57.79
N ALA A 169 -30.00 53.37 57.87
CA ALA A 169 -30.19 52.13 57.14
C ALA A 169 -30.19 52.32 55.61
N CYS A 170 -30.69 53.46 55.11
CA CYS A 170 -30.58 53.83 53.70
C CYS A 170 -29.11 53.97 53.27
N GLY A 171 -28.24 54.61 54.08
CA GLY A 171 -26.81 54.69 53.81
C GLY A 171 -26.16 53.32 53.58
N ALA A 172 -26.37 52.39 54.51
CA ALA A 172 -25.90 51.01 54.40
C ALA A 172 -26.59 50.20 53.28
N SER A 173 -27.67 50.69 52.68
CA SER A 173 -28.27 50.11 51.46
C SER A 173 -27.61 50.67 50.18
N VAL A 174 -27.27 51.96 50.16
CA VAL A 174 -26.56 52.60 49.05
C VAL A 174 -25.14 52.05 48.91
N GLU A 175 -24.41 51.83 50.01
CA GLU A 175 -23.08 51.19 49.98
C GLU A 175 -23.12 49.75 49.44
N ARG A 176 -24.20 49.01 49.73
CA ARG A 176 -24.42 47.67 49.15
C ARG A 176 -24.82 47.72 47.68
N LEU A 177 -25.57 48.73 47.25
CA LEU A 177 -25.88 48.93 45.83
C LEU A 177 -24.62 49.30 45.03
N THR A 178 -23.81 50.26 45.48
CA THR A 178 -22.61 50.66 44.74
C THR A 178 -21.54 49.57 44.68
N THR A 179 -21.44 48.70 45.70
CA THR A 179 -20.57 47.52 45.66
C THR A 179 -21.07 46.43 44.71
N VAL A 180 -22.40 46.22 44.63
CA VAL A 180 -23.02 45.31 43.63
C VAL A 180 -22.92 45.87 42.20
N GLU A 181 -23.08 47.17 42.00
CA GLU A 181 -22.85 47.82 40.70
C GLU A 181 -21.39 47.67 40.26
N ALA A 182 -20.43 47.83 41.19
CA ALA A 182 -19.01 47.63 40.92
C ALA A 182 -18.65 46.17 40.59
N SER A 183 -19.26 45.18 41.26
CA SER A 183 -19.05 43.76 40.91
C SER A 183 -19.69 43.40 39.57
N LEU A 184 -20.91 43.87 39.30
CA LEU A 184 -21.61 43.64 38.03
C LEU A 184 -20.88 44.32 36.85
N ALA A 185 -20.29 45.50 37.05
CA ALA A 185 -19.43 46.16 36.06
C ALA A 185 -18.11 45.39 35.82
N LYS A 186 -17.57 44.71 36.84
CA LYS A 186 -16.41 43.82 36.69
C LYS A 186 -16.79 42.55 35.92
N GLU A 187 -17.92 41.93 36.23
CA GLU A 187 -18.43 40.73 35.56
C GLU A 187 -18.74 40.99 34.08
N ARG A 188 -19.38 42.12 33.74
CA ARG A 188 -19.60 42.52 32.33
C ARG A 188 -18.30 42.54 31.53
N ARG A 189 -17.21 43.11 32.09
CA ARG A 189 -15.89 43.13 31.42
C ARG A 189 -15.28 41.74 31.26
N VAL A 190 -15.53 40.81 32.19
CA VAL A 190 -15.12 39.41 32.06
C VAL A 190 -15.91 38.72 30.95
N VAL A 191 -17.23 38.91 30.89
CA VAL A 191 -18.07 38.38 29.81
C VAL A 191 -17.68 38.95 28.45
N GLU A 192 -17.41 40.25 28.35
CA GLU A 192 -16.89 40.91 27.13
C GLU A 192 -15.51 40.39 26.70
N GLY A 193 -14.67 39.95 27.64
CA GLY A 193 -13.42 39.27 27.36
C GLY A 193 -13.63 37.86 26.83
N LEU A 194 -14.51 37.09 27.48
CA LEU A 194 -14.84 35.71 27.10
C LEU A 194 -15.56 35.63 25.74
N THR A 195 -16.44 36.57 25.40
CA THR A 195 -17.10 36.58 24.08
C THR A 195 -16.11 36.87 22.95
N LYS A 196 -15.13 37.76 23.16
CA LYS A 196 -14.04 38.00 22.20
C LYS A 196 -13.16 36.77 22.03
N ALA A 197 -12.73 36.15 23.13
CA ALA A 197 -11.92 34.93 23.09
C ALA A 197 -12.65 33.75 22.42
N ASN A 198 -13.96 33.60 22.65
CA ASN A 198 -14.78 32.59 21.99
C ASN A 198 -14.95 32.87 20.48
N HIS A 199 -15.13 34.13 20.07
CA HIS A 199 -15.16 34.50 18.66
C HIS A 199 -13.83 34.21 17.95
N GLU A 200 -12.71 34.55 18.58
CA GLU A 200 -11.36 34.24 18.06
C GLU A 200 -11.13 32.72 17.96
N LEU A 201 -11.49 31.96 19.00
CA LEU A 201 -11.41 30.49 18.99
C LEU A 201 -12.27 29.88 17.87
N HIS A 202 -13.47 30.42 17.63
CA HIS A 202 -14.35 29.97 16.55
C HIS A 202 -13.75 30.28 15.16
N GLN A 203 -13.14 31.46 14.98
CA GLN A 203 -12.42 31.80 13.75
C GLN A 203 -11.21 30.88 13.53
N GLN A 204 -10.44 30.57 14.59
CA GLN A 204 -9.35 29.60 14.53
C GLN A 204 -9.86 28.20 14.18
N HIS A 205 -10.97 27.75 14.75
CA HIS A 205 -11.60 26.47 14.43
C HIS A 205 -12.02 26.37 12.95
N GLN A 206 -12.65 27.42 12.41
CA GLN A 206 -12.98 27.50 10.97
C GLN A 206 -11.69 27.40 10.11
N GLY A 207 -10.63 28.12 10.49
CA GLY A 207 -9.32 28.05 9.83
C GLY A 207 -8.59 26.72 9.99
N CYS A 208 -8.90 25.91 11.01
CA CYS A 208 -8.44 24.52 11.12
C CYS A 208 -9.25 23.59 10.21
N SER A 209 -10.58 23.68 10.25
CA SER A 209 -11.49 22.86 9.44
C SER A 209 -11.28 23.02 7.93
N GLY A 210 -10.98 24.24 7.45
CA GLY A 210 -10.58 24.46 6.06
C GLY A 210 -9.31 23.70 5.69
N ARG A 211 -8.25 23.81 6.50
CA ARG A 211 -6.99 23.10 6.28
C ARG A 211 -7.13 21.58 6.40
N GLU A 212 -8.05 21.09 7.22
CA GLU A 212 -8.39 19.67 7.31
C GLU A 212 -9.04 19.17 6.01
N ALA A 213 -9.94 19.95 5.41
CA ALA A 213 -10.52 19.65 4.11
C ALA A 213 -9.46 19.69 2.98
N ASP A 214 -8.60 20.71 2.95
CA ASP A 214 -7.48 20.81 1.99
C ASP A 214 -6.56 19.58 2.05
N LEU A 215 -6.24 19.13 3.27
CA LEU A 215 -5.40 17.93 3.49
C LEU A 215 -6.13 16.63 3.15
N ALA A 216 -7.45 16.54 3.38
CA ALA A 216 -8.25 15.39 2.98
C ALA A 216 -8.35 15.26 1.44
N GLU A 217 -8.46 16.38 0.72
CA GLU A 217 -8.40 16.39 -0.75
C GLU A 217 -7.01 15.96 -1.25
N GLN A 218 -5.93 16.51 -0.69
CA GLN A 218 -4.56 16.11 -1.04
C GLN A 218 -4.30 14.62 -0.77
N LEU A 219 -4.82 14.07 0.34
CA LEU A 219 -4.76 12.63 0.63
C LEU A 219 -5.61 11.81 -0.34
N SER A 220 -6.74 12.33 -0.83
CA SER A 220 -7.54 11.65 -1.87
C SER A 220 -6.78 11.58 -3.20
N LEU A 221 -6.13 12.68 -3.61
CA LEU A 221 -5.32 12.74 -4.83
C LEU A 221 -4.10 11.81 -4.74
N ALA A 222 -3.32 11.88 -3.64
CA ALA A 222 -2.15 11.03 -3.44
C ALA A 222 -2.48 9.52 -3.39
N ASN A 223 -3.66 9.14 -2.90
CA ASN A 223 -4.10 7.74 -2.97
C ASN A 223 -4.48 7.30 -4.40
N LYS A 224 -5.09 8.17 -5.21
CA LYS A 224 -5.36 7.87 -6.64
C LYS A 224 -4.07 7.72 -7.43
N GLU A 225 -3.12 8.64 -7.27
CA GLU A 225 -1.78 8.55 -7.90
C GLU A 225 -1.07 7.25 -7.52
N LYS A 226 -1.14 6.85 -6.24
CA LYS A 226 -0.60 5.58 -5.74
C LYS A 226 -1.31 4.36 -6.36
N GLU A 227 -2.62 4.39 -6.54
CA GLU A 227 -3.38 3.31 -7.19
C GLU A 227 -3.06 3.19 -8.68
N GLU A 228 -2.97 4.32 -9.39
CA GLU A 228 -2.53 4.38 -10.78
C GLU A 228 -1.10 3.83 -10.94
N LEU A 229 -0.14 4.30 -10.14
CA LEU A 229 1.24 3.79 -10.15
C LEU A 229 1.32 2.31 -9.78
N SER A 230 0.48 1.82 -8.86
CA SER A 230 0.38 0.40 -8.51
C SER A 230 -0.12 -0.43 -9.70
N SER A 231 -1.12 0.05 -10.43
CA SER A 231 -1.63 -0.62 -11.64
C SER A 231 -0.59 -0.68 -12.77
N GLN A 232 0.14 0.43 -12.99
CA GLN A 232 1.22 0.50 -13.99
C GLN A 232 2.39 -0.42 -13.62
N ASN A 233 2.73 -0.52 -12.34
CA ASN A 233 3.77 -1.43 -11.85
C ASN A 233 3.37 -2.91 -12.08
N LEU A 234 2.11 -3.26 -11.81
CA LEU A 234 1.57 -4.59 -12.08
C LEU A 234 1.56 -4.92 -13.59
N GLU A 235 1.19 -3.97 -14.45
CA GLU A 235 1.27 -4.14 -15.92
C GLU A 235 2.72 -4.34 -16.38
N GLN A 236 3.66 -3.51 -15.90
CA GLN A 236 5.08 -3.65 -16.22
C GLN A 236 5.64 -4.98 -15.73
N SER A 237 5.29 -5.45 -14.53
CA SER A 237 5.69 -6.74 -13.98
C SER A 237 5.18 -7.91 -14.85
N ASN A 238 3.91 -7.87 -15.24
CA ASN A 238 3.33 -8.85 -16.17
C ASN A 238 4.04 -8.81 -17.54
N ARG A 239 4.39 -7.62 -18.04
CA ARG A 239 5.07 -7.45 -19.32
C ARG A 239 6.53 -7.92 -19.29
N ILE A 240 7.24 -7.72 -18.18
CA ILE A 240 8.58 -8.28 -17.96
C ILE A 240 8.50 -9.81 -18.01
N LYS A 241 7.57 -10.43 -17.26
CA LYS A 241 7.41 -11.88 -17.24
C LYS A 241 7.13 -12.47 -18.63
N GLN A 242 6.24 -11.84 -19.42
CA GLN A 242 6.00 -12.24 -20.81
C GLN A 242 7.27 -12.20 -21.68
N LEU A 243 8.17 -11.25 -21.44
CA LEU A 243 9.43 -11.13 -22.18
C LEU A 243 10.47 -12.13 -21.69
N GLU A 244 10.49 -12.47 -20.40
CA GLU A 244 11.31 -13.55 -19.83
C GLU A 244 10.89 -14.92 -20.40
N ASP A 245 9.59 -15.23 -20.41
CA ASP A 245 9.04 -16.46 -20.99
C ASP A 245 9.37 -16.58 -22.50
N LEU A 246 9.25 -15.47 -23.25
CA LEU A 246 9.62 -15.41 -24.67
C LEU A 246 11.13 -15.49 -24.93
N LEU A 247 11.96 -15.05 -23.98
CA LEU A 247 13.42 -15.13 -24.08
C LEU A 247 13.89 -16.57 -23.82
N ALA A 248 13.41 -17.21 -22.76
CA ALA A 248 13.70 -18.62 -22.47
C ALA A 248 13.25 -19.55 -23.62
N GLY A 249 12.08 -19.29 -24.22
CA GLY A 249 11.62 -20.02 -25.41
C GLY A 249 12.52 -19.84 -26.64
N LYS A 250 13.14 -18.66 -26.81
CA LYS A 250 14.12 -18.40 -27.87
C LYS A 250 15.47 -19.04 -27.59
N GLU A 251 15.94 -19.04 -26.35
CA GLU A 251 17.18 -19.71 -25.95
C GLU A 251 17.09 -21.23 -26.19
N ALA A 252 15.99 -21.87 -25.80
CA ALA A 252 15.75 -23.29 -26.08
C ALA A 252 15.70 -23.57 -27.61
N SER A 253 15.06 -22.70 -28.38
CA SER A 253 15.01 -22.83 -29.85
C SER A 253 16.38 -22.62 -30.52
N LEU A 254 17.22 -21.75 -29.97
CA LEU A 254 18.59 -21.53 -30.42
C LEU A 254 19.46 -22.76 -30.12
N GLU A 255 19.39 -23.27 -28.88
CA GLU A 255 20.16 -24.44 -28.44
C GLU A 255 19.76 -25.72 -29.22
N GLU A 256 18.50 -25.85 -29.64
CA GLU A 256 18.07 -26.92 -30.55
C GLU A 256 18.65 -26.74 -31.97
N SER A 257 18.71 -25.50 -32.46
CA SER A 257 19.30 -25.16 -33.77
C SER A 257 20.82 -25.40 -33.80
N GLU A 258 21.53 -25.05 -32.72
CA GLU A 258 22.97 -25.30 -32.57
C GLU A 258 23.28 -26.80 -32.53
N ARG A 259 22.48 -27.61 -31.81
CA ARG A 259 22.58 -29.08 -31.84
C ARG A 259 22.38 -29.65 -33.25
N LYS A 260 21.39 -29.16 -34.00
CA LYS A 260 21.14 -29.56 -35.40
C LYS A 260 22.32 -29.19 -36.30
N SER A 261 22.84 -27.96 -36.17
CA SER A 261 24.02 -27.48 -36.89
C SER A 261 25.27 -28.34 -36.62
N ALA A 262 25.55 -28.65 -35.36
CA ALA A 262 26.66 -29.53 -34.96
C ALA A 262 26.50 -30.98 -35.44
N GLY A 263 25.26 -31.46 -35.60
CA GLY A 263 24.95 -32.74 -36.25
C GLY A 263 25.28 -32.72 -37.74
N LEU A 264 24.77 -31.72 -38.47
CA LEU A 264 25.01 -31.55 -39.90
C LEU A 264 26.50 -31.35 -40.24
N ALA A 265 27.26 -30.64 -39.40
CA ALA A 265 28.70 -30.47 -39.57
C ALA A 265 29.46 -31.81 -39.60
N LYS A 266 29.12 -32.74 -38.70
CA LYS A 266 29.70 -34.10 -38.65
C LYS A 266 29.26 -34.96 -39.85
N GLU A 267 28.05 -34.75 -40.35
CA GLU A 267 27.58 -35.43 -41.57
C GLU A 267 28.32 -34.93 -42.82
N VAL A 268 28.54 -33.61 -42.95
CA VAL A 268 29.34 -33.02 -44.04
C VAL A 268 30.79 -33.53 -44.00
N GLU A 269 31.41 -33.62 -42.83
CA GLU A 269 32.74 -34.21 -42.65
C GLU A 269 32.78 -35.67 -43.14
N LYS A 270 31.85 -36.51 -42.64
CA LYS A 270 31.71 -37.92 -43.04
C LYS A 270 31.51 -38.09 -44.55
N LEU A 271 30.64 -37.28 -45.15
CA LEU A 271 30.39 -37.31 -46.60
C LEU A 271 31.59 -36.83 -47.42
N THR A 272 32.37 -35.87 -46.90
CA THR A 272 33.62 -35.41 -47.54
C THR A 272 34.69 -36.50 -47.54
N VAL A 273 34.83 -37.25 -46.43
CA VAL A 273 35.72 -38.42 -46.35
C VAL A 273 35.27 -39.53 -47.31
N ALA A 274 33.98 -39.88 -47.33
CA ALA A 274 33.45 -40.88 -48.26
C ALA A 274 33.62 -40.48 -49.74
N SER A 275 33.40 -39.20 -50.07
CA SER A 275 33.55 -38.68 -51.44
C SER A 275 35.02 -38.72 -51.90
N SER A 276 35.96 -38.29 -51.06
CA SER A 276 37.39 -38.34 -51.39
C SER A 276 37.92 -39.78 -51.53
N GLN A 277 37.45 -40.72 -50.71
CA GLN A 277 37.73 -42.15 -50.88
C GLN A 277 37.19 -42.69 -52.22
N ALA A 278 35.95 -42.35 -52.59
CA ALA A 278 35.36 -42.74 -53.87
C ALA A 278 36.13 -42.16 -55.07
N GLU A 279 36.63 -40.93 -54.96
CA GLU A 279 37.42 -40.28 -56.00
C GLU A 279 38.81 -40.93 -56.16
N ILE A 280 39.47 -41.30 -55.06
CA ILE A 280 40.71 -42.10 -55.08
C ILE A 280 40.49 -43.45 -55.78
N LEU A 281 39.38 -44.14 -55.49
CA LEU A 281 39.04 -45.41 -56.15
C LEU A 281 38.84 -45.22 -57.67
N ARG A 282 38.05 -44.22 -58.10
CA ARG A 282 37.92 -43.86 -59.53
C ARG A 282 39.28 -43.60 -60.19
N HIS A 283 40.15 -42.85 -59.51
CA HIS A 283 41.47 -42.50 -60.03
C HIS A 283 42.36 -43.73 -60.20
N ASN A 284 42.29 -44.69 -59.27
CA ASN A 284 43.00 -45.97 -59.36
C ASN A 284 42.43 -46.86 -60.47
N TYR A 285 41.11 -46.89 -60.68
CA TYR A 285 40.53 -47.60 -61.84
C TYR A 285 41.05 -47.04 -63.18
N VAL A 286 41.10 -45.72 -63.34
CA VAL A 286 41.59 -45.08 -64.58
C VAL A 286 43.10 -45.23 -64.76
N ARG A 287 43.90 -45.14 -63.68
CA ARG A 287 45.37 -45.18 -63.77
C ARG A 287 46.00 -46.58 -63.68
N GLN A 288 45.31 -47.56 -63.09
CA GLN A 288 45.85 -48.90 -62.85
C GLN A 288 45.07 -49.96 -63.63
N LEU A 289 43.74 -50.08 -63.39
CA LEU A 289 42.96 -51.16 -64.00
C LEU A 289 42.93 -51.05 -65.53
N ILE A 290 42.56 -49.89 -66.08
CA ILE A 290 42.43 -49.73 -67.53
C ILE A 290 43.75 -50.03 -68.26
N PRO A 291 44.91 -49.47 -67.88
CA PRO A 291 46.19 -49.82 -68.50
C PRO A 291 46.59 -51.29 -68.33
N THR A 292 46.41 -51.89 -67.15
CA THR A 292 46.79 -53.30 -66.91
C THR A 292 45.90 -54.27 -67.67
N VAL A 293 44.58 -54.03 -67.74
CA VAL A 293 43.63 -54.86 -68.49
C VAL A 293 43.89 -54.74 -69.99
N ILE A 294 44.06 -53.52 -70.53
CA ILE A 294 44.39 -53.34 -71.95
C ILE A 294 45.73 -54.00 -72.30
N LYS A 295 46.72 -53.94 -71.39
CA LYS A 295 48.01 -54.61 -71.58
C LYS A 295 47.85 -56.13 -71.65
N ARG A 296 47.29 -56.77 -70.61
CA ARG A 296 47.05 -58.22 -70.55
C ARG A 296 46.19 -58.70 -71.72
N PHE A 297 45.14 -57.94 -72.06
CA PHE A 297 44.29 -58.26 -73.20
C PHE A 297 45.09 -58.30 -74.50
N ARG A 298 45.89 -57.27 -74.80
CA ARG A 298 46.76 -57.25 -75.98
C ARG A 298 47.83 -58.34 -75.97
N GLU A 299 48.33 -58.72 -74.79
CA GLU A 299 49.35 -59.78 -74.64
C GLU A 299 48.75 -61.20 -74.68
N SER A 300 47.42 -61.35 -74.54
CA SER A 300 46.74 -62.65 -74.46
C SER A 300 46.63 -63.45 -75.76
N ASP A 301 46.64 -64.78 -75.63
CA ASP A 301 46.39 -65.71 -76.75
C ASP A 301 45.02 -65.49 -77.42
N GLU A 302 43.97 -65.17 -76.65
CA GLU A 302 42.62 -64.91 -77.21
C GLU A 302 42.60 -63.69 -78.16
N TYR A 303 43.41 -62.67 -77.89
CA TYR A 303 43.60 -61.53 -78.78
C TYR A 303 44.57 -61.84 -79.92
N GLN A 304 45.73 -62.41 -79.60
CA GLN A 304 46.79 -62.67 -80.58
C GLN A 304 46.34 -63.65 -81.68
N MET A 305 45.68 -64.76 -81.31
CA MET A 305 45.22 -65.75 -82.29
C MET A 305 44.08 -65.21 -83.17
N ALA A 306 43.15 -64.43 -82.59
CA ALA A 306 42.07 -63.82 -83.34
C ALA A 306 42.58 -62.79 -84.38
N TRP A 307 43.58 -61.99 -84.02
CA TRP A 307 44.24 -61.09 -84.97
C TRP A 307 45.17 -61.81 -85.96
N ALA A 308 45.83 -62.90 -85.56
CA ALA A 308 46.76 -63.64 -86.41
C ALA A 308 46.08 -64.19 -87.68
N GLY A 309 44.85 -64.72 -87.55
CA GLY A 309 44.06 -65.16 -88.72
C GLY A 309 43.83 -64.02 -89.72
N VAL A 310 43.35 -62.88 -89.24
CA VAL A 310 43.07 -61.68 -90.06
C VAL A 310 44.35 -61.09 -90.67
N PHE A 311 45.48 -61.10 -89.94
CA PHE A 311 46.77 -60.66 -90.49
C PHE A 311 47.34 -61.62 -91.55
N ASN A 312 47.20 -62.93 -91.37
CA ASN A 312 47.61 -63.91 -92.38
C ASN A 312 46.77 -63.78 -93.66
N ALA A 313 45.45 -63.66 -93.52
CA ALA A 313 44.53 -63.39 -94.63
C ALA A 313 44.87 -62.07 -95.36
N ALA A 314 45.28 -61.02 -94.63
CA ALA A 314 45.75 -59.76 -95.23
C ALA A 314 47.06 -59.94 -96.04
N LEU A 315 47.99 -60.76 -95.54
CA LEU A 315 49.26 -61.04 -96.21
C LEU A 315 49.04 -61.87 -97.49
N ASP A 316 48.20 -62.90 -97.43
CA ASP A 316 47.83 -63.70 -98.61
C ASP A 316 47.04 -62.86 -99.63
N ALA A 317 46.15 -61.96 -99.18
CA ALA A 317 45.42 -61.07 -100.08
C ALA A 317 46.36 -60.09 -100.80
N GLY A 318 47.35 -59.54 -100.07
CA GLY A 318 48.41 -58.71 -100.63
C GLY A 318 49.33 -59.49 -101.60
N TRP A 319 49.67 -60.73 -101.26
CA TRP A 319 50.47 -61.62 -102.12
C TRP A 319 49.74 -61.96 -103.41
N LEU A 320 48.45 -62.35 -103.35
CA LEU A 320 47.62 -62.64 -104.52
C LEU A 320 47.45 -61.39 -105.40
N ALA A 321 47.20 -60.22 -104.80
CA ALA A 321 47.10 -58.96 -105.53
C ALA A 321 48.42 -58.62 -106.26
N GLY A 322 49.56 -58.82 -105.60
CA GLY A 322 50.88 -58.66 -106.22
C GLY A 322 51.17 -59.70 -107.32
N LEU A 323 50.74 -60.94 -107.13
CA LEU A 323 50.95 -62.04 -108.08
C LEU A 323 50.10 -61.89 -109.37
N LYS A 324 48.96 -61.20 -109.28
CA LYS A 324 48.12 -60.81 -110.43
C LYS A 324 48.71 -59.67 -111.28
N LEU A 325 49.77 -58.99 -110.83
CA LEU A 325 50.40 -57.91 -111.60
C LEU A 325 51.27 -58.48 -112.74
N GLY A 326 50.77 -58.39 -113.97
CA GLY A 326 51.52 -58.73 -115.18
C GLY A 326 51.61 -60.23 -115.50
N ARG A 327 50.65 -61.03 -115.02
CA ARG A 327 50.49 -62.47 -115.30
C ARG A 327 49.08 -62.77 -115.81
N SER A 328 48.88 -63.89 -116.49
CA SER A 328 47.53 -64.37 -116.84
C SER A 328 46.82 -64.99 -115.63
N GLU A 329 45.48 -65.06 -115.66
CA GLU A 329 44.72 -65.72 -114.59
C GLU A 329 45.04 -67.22 -114.50
N GLU A 330 45.44 -67.84 -115.61
CA GLU A 330 45.85 -69.25 -115.71
C GLU A 330 47.20 -69.48 -115.01
N GLU A 331 48.17 -68.57 -115.21
CA GLU A 331 49.44 -68.56 -114.49
C GLU A 331 49.23 -68.33 -112.98
N VAL A 332 48.36 -67.37 -112.63
CA VAL A 332 47.98 -67.08 -111.23
C VAL A 332 47.38 -68.31 -110.56
N ALA A 333 46.44 -68.99 -111.22
CA ALA A 333 45.82 -70.22 -110.71
C ALA A 333 46.83 -71.36 -110.51
N ALA A 334 47.78 -71.53 -111.44
CA ALA A 334 48.84 -72.53 -111.32
C ALA A 334 49.79 -72.25 -110.13
N TYR A 335 50.14 -70.98 -109.89
CA TYR A 335 50.93 -70.58 -108.72
C TYR A 335 50.19 -70.75 -107.40
N VAL A 336 48.89 -70.43 -107.36
CA VAL A 336 48.03 -70.64 -106.18
C VAL A 336 47.91 -72.14 -105.86
N ALA A 337 47.59 -72.98 -106.85
CA ALA A 337 47.47 -74.43 -106.68
C ALA A 337 48.78 -75.12 -106.28
N GLY A 338 49.94 -74.49 -106.53
CA GLY A 338 51.25 -74.96 -106.09
C GLY A 338 51.65 -74.57 -104.66
N ASN A 339 50.92 -73.67 -103.99
CA ASN A 339 51.26 -73.18 -102.65
C ASN A 339 50.33 -73.77 -101.58
N ALA A 340 50.78 -74.85 -100.93
CA ALA A 340 50.02 -75.55 -99.89
C ALA A 340 49.73 -74.74 -98.61
N ASN A 341 50.32 -73.55 -98.46
CA ASN A 341 50.15 -72.68 -97.29
C ASN A 341 49.27 -71.45 -97.57
N PHE A 342 48.75 -71.28 -98.80
CA PHE A 342 47.95 -70.11 -99.19
C PHE A 342 46.45 -70.35 -98.99
N ASP A 343 45.78 -69.48 -98.23
CA ASP A 343 44.35 -69.59 -97.95
C ASP A 343 43.50 -68.66 -98.83
N MET A 344 43.03 -69.18 -99.98
CA MET A 344 42.11 -68.46 -100.86
C MET A 344 40.78 -68.12 -100.18
N ALA A 345 40.29 -68.94 -99.24
CA ALA A 345 39.03 -68.65 -98.54
C ALA A 345 39.21 -67.47 -97.57
N GLY A 346 40.30 -67.48 -96.80
CA GLY A 346 40.72 -66.34 -95.97
C GLY A 346 40.90 -65.04 -96.76
N VAL A 347 41.42 -65.11 -97.99
CA VAL A 347 41.53 -63.93 -98.87
C VAL A 347 40.16 -63.37 -99.30
N GLU A 348 39.16 -64.22 -99.48
CA GLU A 348 37.79 -63.80 -99.81
C GLU A 348 37.03 -63.27 -98.58
N SER A 349 37.23 -63.86 -97.39
CA SER A 349 36.58 -63.42 -96.15
C SER A 349 37.28 -62.23 -95.47
N PHE A 350 38.58 -62.00 -95.72
CA PHE A 350 39.45 -61.04 -95.02
C PHE A 350 38.78 -59.72 -94.60
N ARG A 351 38.05 -59.07 -95.52
CA ARG A 351 37.43 -57.76 -95.22
C ARG A 351 36.29 -57.88 -94.20
N ALA A 352 35.48 -58.93 -94.30
CA ALA A 352 34.43 -59.21 -93.33
C ALA A 352 35.03 -59.58 -91.97
N ASP A 353 36.04 -60.46 -91.96
CA ASP A 353 36.71 -60.89 -90.72
C ASP A 353 37.40 -59.72 -90.01
N TYR A 354 38.03 -58.82 -90.77
CA TYR A 354 38.63 -57.58 -90.24
C TYR A 354 37.60 -56.65 -89.60
N ASP A 355 36.43 -56.48 -90.23
CA ASP A 355 35.36 -55.64 -89.68
C ASP A 355 34.64 -56.33 -88.49
N GLU A 356 34.55 -57.67 -88.46
CA GLU A 356 34.04 -58.44 -87.32
C GLU A 356 34.91 -58.27 -86.07
N MET A 357 36.23 -58.17 -86.21
CA MET A 357 37.15 -58.01 -85.07
C MET A 357 36.89 -56.78 -84.19
N PHE A 358 36.13 -55.78 -84.67
CA PHE A 358 35.70 -54.62 -83.87
C PHE A 358 34.40 -54.83 -83.08
N VAL A 359 33.63 -55.87 -83.39
CA VAL A 359 32.39 -56.25 -82.67
C VAL A 359 32.50 -57.60 -81.95
N ARG A 360 33.56 -58.36 -82.20
CA ARG A 360 33.85 -59.66 -81.58
C ARG A 360 33.91 -59.56 -80.04
N PRO A 361 33.12 -60.36 -79.29
CA PRO A 361 33.25 -60.43 -77.84
C PRO A 361 34.54 -61.15 -77.43
N PHE A 362 35.21 -60.65 -76.40
CA PHE A 362 36.44 -61.22 -75.86
C PHE A 362 36.23 -61.66 -74.40
N PRO A 363 36.28 -62.98 -74.09
CA PRO A 363 35.95 -63.52 -72.77
C PRO A 363 36.79 -62.96 -71.60
N TYR A 364 38.01 -62.46 -71.85
CA TYR A 364 38.75 -61.73 -70.83
C TYR A 364 38.09 -60.39 -70.47
N ILE A 365 37.73 -59.59 -71.47
CA ILE A 365 37.12 -58.27 -71.30
C ILE A 365 35.73 -58.39 -70.67
N GLU A 366 34.93 -59.39 -71.07
CA GLU A 366 33.62 -59.64 -70.47
C GLU A 366 33.70 -60.03 -68.99
N ARG A 367 34.66 -60.86 -68.60
CA ARG A 367 34.91 -61.21 -67.19
C ARG A 367 35.32 -59.98 -66.38
N VAL A 368 36.22 -59.14 -66.89
CA VAL A 368 36.61 -57.89 -66.21
C VAL A 368 35.42 -56.93 -66.09
N ALA A 369 34.64 -56.73 -67.16
CA ALA A 369 33.51 -55.80 -67.17
C ALA A 369 32.36 -56.24 -66.26
N SER A 370 32.04 -57.55 -66.22
CA SER A 370 31.03 -58.09 -65.30
C SER A 370 31.46 -58.06 -63.83
N SER A 371 32.76 -58.08 -63.55
CA SER A 371 33.34 -58.00 -62.20
C SER A 371 33.39 -56.59 -61.58
N PHE A 372 32.79 -55.56 -62.20
CA PHE A 372 32.86 -54.15 -61.76
C PHE A 372 32.44 -53.83 -60.30
N ARG A 373 31.81 -54.78 -59.61
CA ARG A 373 31.40 -54.67 -58.19
C ARG A 373 32.43 -55.20 -57.20
N LEU A 374 33.45 -55.92 -57.66
CA LEU A 374 34.51 -56.44 -56.81
C LEU A 374 35.50 -55.31 -56.41
N PRO A 375 36.23 -55.45 -55.30
CA PRO A 375 37.40 -54.62 -55.00
C PRO A 375 38.40 -54.60 -56.16
N LEU A 376 39.06 -53.45 -56.36
CA LEU A 376 40.06 -53.27 -57.43
C LEU A 376 41.14 -54.36 -57.44
N ALA A 377 41.59 -54.82 -56.26
CA ALA A 377 42.57 -55.89 -56.14
C ALA A 377 42.09 -57.22 -56.77
N ASP A 378 40.80 -57.55 -56.59
CA ASP A 378 40.23 -58.79 -57.10
C ASP A 378 40.00 -58.73 -58.61
N ILE A 379 39.58 -57.57 -59.13
CA ILE A 379 39.49 -57.35 -60.59
C ILE A 379 40.90 -57.39 -61.22
N MET A 380 41.92 -56.86 -60.53
CA MET A 380 43.33 -56.94 -60.94
C MET A 380 43.91 -58.37 -60.89
N ASN A 381 43.22 -59.33 -60.28
CA ASN A 381 43.59 -60.75 -60.30
C ASN A 381 42.95 -61.53 -61.47
N ILE A 382 42.06 -60.92 -62.26
CA ILE A 382 41.49 -61.55 -63.45
C ILE A 382 42.55 -61.59 -64.57
N LEU A 383 42.81 -62.80 -65.08
CA LEU A 383 43.76 -63.08 -66.16
C LEU A 383 43.04 -63.59 -67.44
N PRO A 384 43.61 -63.35 -68.63
CA PRO A 384 43.13 -63.92 -69.89
C PRO A 384 43.12 -65.45 -69.91
N ALA A 385 42.45 -66.05 -70.90
CA ALA A 385 42.58 -67.49 -71.12
C ALA A 385 44.05 -67.86 -71.49
N GLY A 386 44.55 -68.99 -71.00
CA GLY A 386 45.95 -69.42 -71.16
C GLY A 386 46.89 -68.96 -70.03
N GLU A 387 46.70 -67.75 -69.50
CA GLU A 387 47.48 -67.23 -68.35
C GLU A 387 46.94 -67.75 -66.99
N GLU A 388 46.82 -69.06 -66.81
CA GLU A 388 46.50 -69.62 -65.49
C GLU A 388 47.73 -69.63 -64.57
N ASN A 389 47.64 -68.83 -63.51
CA ASN A 389 48.72 -68.60 -62.55
C ASN A 389 48.98 -69.88 -61.72
N THR A 390 50.12 -70.55 -61.95
CA THR A 390 50.59 -71.71 -61.17
C THR A 390 51.11 -71.30 -59.78
N VAL A 391 50.27 -70.67 -58.97
CA VAL A 391 50.55 -70.35 -57.57
C VAL A 391 50.37 -71.61 -56.72
N GLY A 392 51.48 -72.21 -56.30
CA GLY A 392 51.48 -73.36 -55.41
C GLY A 392 50.93 -73.04 -54.02
N ALA A 393 50.41 -74.07 -53.33
CA ALA A 393 49.85 -73.92 -51.99
C ALA A 393 50.92 -73.54 -50.94
N GLY A 394 50.63 -72.52 -50.12
CA GLY A 394 51.46 -72.15 -48.96
C GLY A 394 50.89 -70.93 -48.20
N ALA A 395 50.90 -70.99 -46.87
CA ALA A 395 50.34 -70.02 -45.92
C ALA A 395 48.81 -69.75 -46.10
N SER A 396 47.91 -70.05 -45.16
CA SER A 396 48.05 -70.28 -43.72
C SER A 396 48.75 -69.13 -42.98
N GLY A 397 47.99 -68.07 -42.74
CA GLY A 397 48.36 -66.94 -41.87
C GLY A 397 47.17 -66.61 -40.97
N GLN A 398 47.39 -66.58 -39.65
CA GLN A 398 46.32 -66.43 -38.67
C GLN A 398 45.97 -64.97 -38.43
N ASN A 399 44.66 -64.65 -38.30
CA ASN A 399 44.25 -63.57 -37.40
C ASN A 399 44.61 -64.00 -35.97
N PRO A 400 45.23 -63.13 -35.17
CA PRO A 400 44.42 -62.49 -34.13
C PRO A 400 44.79 -61.03 -33.80
N SER A 401 43.74 -60.29 -33.39
CA SER A 401 43.77 -59.26 -32.34
C SER A 401 44.56 -57.95 -32.52
N GLU A 402 43.82 -56.86 -32.73
CA GLU A 402 43.95 -55.65 -31.89
C GLU A 402 43.71 -55.98 -30.40
N PRO A 403 44.14 -55.16 -29.40
CA PRO A 403 44.40 -53.71 -29.52
C PRO A 403 45.71 -53.19 -28.88
N THR A 404 46.06 -51.94 -29.22
CA THR A 404 47.02 -51.13 -28.45
C THR A 404 46.38 -49.80 -28.07
N THR A 405 45.90 -49.69 -26.84
CA THR A 405 45.60 -48.40 -26.20
C THR A 405 46.90 -47.72 -25.76
N THR A 406 47.26 -46.59 -26.36
CA THR A 406 48.37 -45.75 -25.90
C THR A 406 47.82 -44.59 -25.07
N SER A 407 47.90 -44.70 -23.74
CA SER A 407 47.78 -43.54 -22.86
C SER A 407 49.15 -42.87 -22.67
N GLN A 408 49.19 -41.54 -22.72
CA GLN A 408 50.29 -40.73 -22.18
C GLN A 408 49.72 -39.44 -21.57
N ASP A 409 49.29 -39.54 -20.31
CA ASP A 409 49.40 -38.47 -19.31
C ASP A 409 50.90 -38.27 -18.91
N PRO A 410 51.30 -37.18 -18.22
CA PRO A 410 50.48 -36.09 -17.64
C PRO A 410 50.84 -34.67 -18.11
#